data_AF-A0A2U3C1V9-F1
#
_entry.id   AF-A0A2U3C1V9-F1
#
_cell.length_a   1.000
_cell.length_b   1.000
_cell.length_c   1.000
_cell.angle_alpha   90.00
_cell.angle_beta   90.00
_cell.angle_gamma   90.00
#
_symmetry.space_group_name_H-M   'P 1'
#
loop_
_entity.id
_entity.type
_entity.pdbx_description
1 polymer ?
#
loop_
_entity_poly.entity_id
_entity_poly.type
_entity_poly.pdbx_seq_one_letter_code
_entity_poly.pdbx_strand_id
1 'polypeptide(L)'
;MNVGLQHDKRGTRPSRRLWQLLALAAVATTAATSCGPNTDAYVALQNAMKSHITNVDHRPVASVSCTPHVHDTMREETAHLRCLVRFRDGTSYTASAAIRNQNSGGTHNRPDAYTWDSPPPAG
;
A
#
# COMPACT_ATOMS: atom_id res chain seq x y z
N MET A 1 -33.32 22.01 -52.00
CA MET A 1 -33.79 23.41 -52.01
C MET A 1 -34.49 23.68 -50.68
N ASN A 2 -34.08 24.77 -50.01
CA ASN A 2 -34.66 25.48 -48.85
C ASN A 2 -36.22 25.46 -48.81
N VAL A 3 -37.00 25.57 -47.71
CA VAL A 3 -36.88 26.07 -46.31
C VAL A 3 -38.05 25.46 -45.50
N GLY A 4 -38.00 25.45 -44.16
CA GLY A 4 -39.18 25.19 -43.32
C GLY A 4 -38.98 25.55 -41.85
N LEU A 5 -39.12 26.83 -41.51
CA LEU A 5 -39.19 27.36 -40.15
C LEU A 5 -40.65 27.33 -39.66
N GLN A 6 -40.89 26.82 -38.44
CA GLN A 6 -41.78 27.34 -37.37
C GLN A 6 -42.39 26.20 -36.52
N HIS A 7 -42.08 26.17 -35.22
CA HIS A 7 -43.03 26.54 -34.16
C HIS A 7 -42.43 26.38 -32.75
N ASP A 8 -42.65 27.42 -31.94
CA ASP A 8 -42.42 27.53 -30.50
C ASP A 8 -43.37 26.60 -29.71
N LYS A 9 -42.87 25.96 -28.63
CA LYS A 9 -43.59 25.80 -27.33
C LYS A 9 -42.70 25.20 -26.23
N ARG A 10 -42.12 26.13 -25.45
CA ARG A 10 -41.78 26.14 -24.01
C ARG A 10 -41.62 24.85 -23.19
N GLY A 11 -40.49 24.84 -22.45
CA GLY A 11 -40.37 24.40 -21.05
C GLY A 11 -39.38 23.23 -20.89
N THR A 12 -38.22 23.35 -20.24
CA THR A 12 -38.09 23.64 -18.80
C THR A 12 -36.62 23.88 -18.41
N ARG A 13 -36.31 25.13 -18.02
CA ARG A 13 -35.41 25.62 -16.94
C ARG A 13 -33.94 25.10 -16.87
N PRO A 14 -33.10 25.64 -15.96
CA PRO A 14 -31.93 26.45 -16.28
C PRO A 14 -30.65 25.65 -15.90
N SER A 15 -29.41 26.04 -16.17
CA SER A 15 -28.78 27.22 -15.60
C SER A 15 -27.30 27.16 -15.97
N ARG A 16 -26.82 28.27 -16.53
CA ARG A 16 -25.49 28.88 -16.34
C ARG A 16 -24.29 27.95 -16.53
N ARG A 17 -23.65 28.00 -17.71
CA ARG A 17 -22.65 29.03 -18.08
C ARG A 17 -21.63 29.30 -16.96
N LEU A 18 -20.38 28.94 -17.25
CA LEU A 18 -19.16 29.77 -17.28
C LEU A 18 -18.01 28.78 -17.02
N TRP A 19 -17.12 28.57 -17.99
CA TRP A 19 -15.83 29.28 -18.10
C TRP A 19 -14.90 29.07 -16.90
N GLN A 20 -13.61 28.89 -17.24
CA GLN A 20 -12.42 28.76 -16.37
C GLN A 20 -12.01 27.28 -16.22
N LEU A 21 -11.12 26.71 -17.04
CA LEU A 21 -9.72 27.08 -17.30
C LEU A 21 -8.94 27.39 -16.01
N LEU A 22 -7.88 26.60 -15.81
CA LEU A 22 -6.74 26.77 -14.91
C LEU A 22 -6.95 26.54 -13.40
N ALA A 23 -6.44 25.40 -12.93
CA ALA A 23 -5.39 25.40 -11.91
C ALA A 23 -4.67 24.05 -11.90
N LEU A 24 -3.41 24.07 -12.36
CA LEU A 24 -2.42 23.09 -11.94
C LEU A 24 -2.27 23.18 -10.42
N ALA A 25 -2.65 22.14 -9.71
CA ALA A 25 -2.12 21.85 -8.39
C ALA A 25 -1.39 20.52 -8.50
N ALA A 26 -0.10 20.60 -8.81
CA ALA A 26 0.84 19.50 -8.63
C ALA A 26 0.81 19.12 -7.14
N VAL A 27 -0.02 18.15 -6.77
CA VAL A 27 0.19 17.43 -5.52
C VAL A 27 1.44 16.62 -5.77
N ALA A 28 2.55 17.12 -5.22
CA ALA A 28 3.81 16.42 -5.15
C ALA A 28 3.52 15.03 -4.56
N THR A 29 3.43 14.04 -5.45
CA THR A 29 3.58 12.65 -5.07
C THR A 29 5.01 12.55 -4.57
N THR A 30 5.21 12.62 -3.26
CA THR A 30 6.36 11.95 -2.65
C THR A 30 6.10 10.45 -2.79
N ALA A 31 6.14 9.98 -4.04
CA ALA A 31 6.52 8.61 -4.33
C ALA A 31 7.97 8.56 -3.84
N ALA A 32 8.13 8.13 -2.59
CA ALA A 32 9.43 7.69 -2.12
C ALA A 32 9.93 6.71 -3.19
N THR A 33 10.97 7.12 -3.90
CA THR A 33 11.63 6.32 -4.91
C THR A 33 12.25 5.12 -4.20
N SER A 34 11.49 4.03 -4.07
CA SER A 34 12.04 2.72 -3.75
C SER A 34 11.98 1.83 -4.99
N CYS A 35 12.57 2.31 -6.09
CA CYS A 35 12.98 1.41 -7.18
C CYS A 35 14.33 0.79 -6.81
N GLY A 36 14.27 -0.25 -5.97
CA GLY A 36 15.40 -1.10 -5.63
C GLY A 36 14.89 -2.49 -5.25
N PRO A 37 15.73 -3.53 -5.36
CA PRO A 37 15.38 -4.93 -5.05
C PRO A 37 14.75 -5.10 -3.65
N ASN A 38 15.05 -4.19 -2.73
CA ASN A 38 14.54 -4.20 -1.36
C ASN A 38 13.01 -4.00 -1.27
N THR A 39 12.38 -3.35 -2.25
CA THR A 39 10.91 -3.18 -2.27
C THR A 39 10.20 -4.52 -2.42
N ASP A 40 10.79 -5.46 -3.16
CA ASP A 40 10.20 -6.79 -3.35
C ASP A 40 10.16 -7.57 -2.04
N ALA A 41 11.26 -7.59 -1.29
CA ALA A 41 11.34 -8.23 0.03
C ALA A 41 10.36 -7.62 1.05
N TYR A 42 10.15 -6.29 1.02
CA TYR A 42 9.15 -5.65 1.87
C TYR A 42 7.72 -6.03 1.52
N VAL A 43 7.39 -6.14 0.22
CA VAL A 43 6.07 -6.58 -0.22
C VAL A 43 5.87 -8.06 0.10
N ALA A 44 6.89 -8.89 -0.09
CA ALA A 44 6.88 -10.30 0.26
C ALA A 44 6.64 -10.52 1.77
N LEU A 45 7.32 -9.77 2.64
CA LEU A 45 7.07 -9.78 4.09
C LEU A 45 5.61 -9.42 4.40
N GLN A 46 5.08 -8.34 3.84
CA GLN A 46 3.70 -7.90 4.08
C GLN A 46 2.69 -8.97 3.65
N ASN A 47 2.92 -9.63 2.52
CA ASN A 47 2.09 -10.73 2.03
C ASN A 47 2.23 -11.98 2.92
N ALA A 48 3.44 -12.32 3.38
CA ALA A 48 3.68 -13.44 4.28
C ALA A 48 2.95 -13.25 5.62
N MET A 49 3.06 -12.06 6.24
CA MET A 49 2.33 -11.71 7.45
C MET A 49 0.81 -11.81 7.22
N LYS A 50 0.29 -11.19 6.16
CA LYS A 50 -1.14 -11.21 5.84
C LYS A 50 -1.66 -12.63 5.67
N SER A 51 -0.93 -13.47 4.93
CA SER A 51 -1.30 -14.86 4.67
C SER A 51 -1.24 -15.71 5.94
N HIS A 52 -0.13 -15.64 6.69
CA HIS A 52 0.05 -16.44 7.90
C HIS A 52 -1.00 -16.09 8.95
N ILE A 53 -1.20 -14.81 9.24
CA ILE A 53 -2.16 -14.40 10.28
C ILE A 53 -3.60 -14.74 9.85
N THR A 54 -3.93 -14.63 8.57
CA THR A 54 -5.27 -15.00 8.08
C THR A 54 -5.50 -16.52 8.13
N ASN A 55 -4.52 -17.31 7.74
CA ASN A 55 -4.69 -18.75 7.50
C ASN A 55 -4.31 -19.64 8.69
N VAL A 56 -3.33 -19.21 9.49
CA VAL A 56 -2.78 -19.95 10.65
C VAL A 56 -3.38 -19.42 11.93
N ASP A 57 -3.33 -18.11 12.16
CA ASP A 57 -3.93 -17.51 13.36
C ASP A 57 -5.46 -17.36 13.24
N HIS A 58 -6.02 -17.64 12.05
CA HIS A 58 -7.44 -17.50 11.74
C HIS A 58 -8.01 -16.10 12.01
N ARG A 59 -7.19 -15.06 11.86
CA ARG A 59 -7.56 -13.66 12.05
C ARG A 59 -7.48 -12.87 10.75
N PRO A 60 -8.60 -12.61 10.05
CA PRO A 60 -8.58 -11.96 8.75
C PRO A 60 -7.92 -10.58 8.77
N VAL A 61 -6.84 -10.41 8.01
CA VAL A 61 -6.10 -9.15 7.90
C VAL A 61 -6.63 -8.32 6.73
N ALA A 62 -6.95 -7.05 7.01
CA ALA A 62 -7.33 -6.07 6.00
C ALA A 62 -6.08 -5.51 5.29
N SER A 63 -5.11 -5.02 6.07
CA SER A 63 -3.87 -4.43 5.55
C SER A 63 -2.69 -4.69 6.48
N VAL A 64 -1.50 -4.79 5.90
CA VAL A 64 -0.22 -4.71 6.59
C VAL A 64 0.54 -3.55 5.98
N SER A 65 1.23 -2.75 6.79
CA SER A 65 2.15 -1.71 6.32
C SER A 65 3.39 -1.75 7.19
N CYS A 66 4.56 -1.88 6.56
CA CYS A 66 5.84 -1.98 7.25
C CYS A 66 6.72 -0.78 6.93
N THR A 67 7.35 -0.22 7.96
CA THR A 67 8.31 0.87 7.85
C THR A 67 9.68 0.38 8.35
N PRO A 68 10.74 0.45 7.52
CA PRO A 68 12.08 0.12 7.96
C PRO A 68 12.59 1.15 8.97
N HIS A 69 13.43 0.72 9.90
CA HIS A 69 14.18 1.67 10.74
C HIS A 69 15.30 2.31 9.89
N VAL A 70 15.45 3.64 9.96
CA VAL A 70 16.28 4.47 9.05
C VAL A 70 17.78 4.16 9.00
N HIS A 71 18.26 3.16 9.75
CA HIS A 71 19.64 2.67 9.69
C HIS A 71 19.75 1.25 9.10
N ASP A 72 18.64 0.53 9.03
CA ASP A 72 18.55 -0.83 8.47
C ASP A 72 18.15 -0.75 6.99
N THR A 73 19.01 -0.14 6.19
CA THR A 73 18.94 -0.39 4.74
C THR A 73 19.54 -1.77 4.49
N MET A 74 18.89 -2.63 3.69
CA MET A 74 19.29 -4.03 3.41
C MET A 74 20.68 -4.23 2.75
N ARG A 75 21.62 -3.30 2.92
CA ARG A 75 23.05 -3.59 2.81
C ARG A 75 23.54 -4.50 3.94
N GLU A 76 22.81 -4.60 5.04
CA GLU A 76 23.12 -5.49 6.17
C GLU A 76 22.46 -6.88 6.05
N GLU A 77 22.98 -7.85 6.79
CA GLU A 77 22.48 -9.25 6.81
C GLU A 77 21.01 -9.34 7.24
N THR A 78 20.55 -8.40 8.09
CA THR A 78 19.18 -8.33 8.58
C THR A 78 18.69 -6.89 8.57
N ALA A 79 17.45 -6.67 8.14
CA ALA A 79 16.76 -5.39 8.29
C ALA A 79 15.62 -5.51 9.31
N HIS A 80 15.56 -4.61 10.28
CA HIS A 80 14.46 -4.53 11.23
C HIS A 80 13.42 -3.49 10.83
N LEU A 81 12.16 -3.84 11.05
CA LEU A 81 11.00 -3.07 10.65
C LEU A 81 9.98 -3.00 11.77
N ARG A 82 9.16 -1.95 11.68
CA ARG A 82 7.92 -1.86 12.45
C ARG A 82 6.73 -1.98 11.50
N CYS A 83 5.85 -2.94 11.75
CA CYS A 83 4.69 -3.23 10.90
C CYS A 83 3.38 -2.96 11.63
N LEU A 84 2.49 -2.16 11.03
CA LEU A 84 1.11 -2.01 11.49
C LEU A 84 0.21 -3.00 10.76
N VAL A 85 -0.43 -3.89 11.51
CA VAL A 85 -1.41 -4.86 11.01
C VAL A 85 -2.80 -4.40 11.42
N ARG A 86 -3.71 -4.29 10.44
CA ARG A 86 -5.13 -3.98 10.67
C ARG A 86 -5.96 -5.19 10.31
N PHE A 87 -6.80 -5.61 11.24
CA PHE A 87 -7.74 -6.72 11.06
C PHE A 87 -9.06 -6.23 10.46
N ARG A 88 -9.84 -7.16 9.89
CA ARG A 88 -11.17 -6.83 9.35
C ARG A 88 -12.21 -6.52 10.42
N ASP A 89 -11.99 -6.93 11.67
CA ASP A 89 -12.83 -6.59 12.82
C ASP A 89 -12.63 -5.13 13.31
N GLY A 90 -11.68 -4.39 12.70
CA GLY A 90 -11.35 -3.01 13.06
C GLY A 90 -10.24 -2.89 14.11
N THR A 91 -9.80 -3.99 14.73
CA THR A 91 -8.66 -3.98 15.65
C THR A 91 -7.34 -3.88 14.88
N SER A 92 -6.28 -3.52 15.60
CA SER A 92 -4.93 -3.47 15.02
C SER A 92 -3.88 -3.80 16.07
N TYR A 93 -2.71 -4.22 15.59
CA TYR A 93 -1.53 -4.33 16.44
C TYR A 93 -0.28 -3.90 15.65
N THR A 94 0.76 -3.54 16.40
CA THR A 94 2.06 -3.23 15.82
C THR A 94 3.03 -4.35 16.12
N ALA A 95 3.66 -4.90 15.09
CA ALA A 95 4.66 -5.96 15.20
C ALA A 95 6.05 -5.39 14.95
N SER A 96 7.03 -5.84 15.72
CA SER A 96 8.43 -5.81 15.30
C SER A 96 8.62 -6.94 14.28
N ALA A 97 9.31 -6.66 13.18
CA ALA A 97 9.56 -7.63 12.13
C ALA A 97 11.02 -7.54 11.67
N ALA A 98 11.52 -8.64 11.09
CA ALA A 98 12.85 -8.67 10.51
C ALA A 98 12.83 -9.41 9.16
N ILE A 99 13.66 -8.92 8.24
CA ILE A 99 13.98 -9.58 6.98
C ILE A 99 15.45 -9.93 7.02
N ARG A 100 15.78 -11.23 6.92
CA ARG A 100 17.16 -11.71 6.88
C ARG A 100 17.53 -12.11 5.46
N ASN A 101 18.52 -11.44 4.89
CA ASN A 101 19.08 -11.76 3.58
C ASN A 101 19.96 -13.00 3.70
N GLN A 102 19.56 -14.08 3.01
CA GLN A 102 20.26 -15.36 3.04
C GLN A 102 21.34 -15.50 1.96
N ASN A 103 21.64 -14.43 1.22
CA ASN A 103 22.61 -14.41 0.13
C ASN A 103 23.95 -13.77 0.50
N SER A 104 24.21 -13.56 1.80
CA SER A 104 25.50 -13.11 2.31
C SER A 104 26.51 -14.29 2.35
N GLY A 105 27.81 -13.97 2.34
CA GLY A 105 28.88 -14.96 2.62
C GLY A 105 29.12 -16.02 1.53
N GLY A 106 28.78 -15.77 0.27
CA GLY A 106 29.02 -16.69 -0.86
C GLY A 106 27.87 -17.68 -1.15
N THR A 107 26.78 -17.58 -0.41
CA THR A 107 25.52 -18.28 -0.73
C THR A 107 24.72 -17.42 -1.71
N HIS A 108 24.15 -18.02 -2.74
CA HIS A 108 23.35 -17.31 -3.75
C HIS A 108 22.03 -18.02 -4.00
N ASN A 109 21.03 -17.28 -4.48
CA ASN A 109 19.68 -17.75 -4.82
C ASN A 109 18.89 -18.38 -3.66
N ARG A 110 19.13 -17.92 -2.43
CA ARG A 110 18.29 -18.26 -1.28
C ARG A 110 17.20 -17.21 -1.10
N PRO A 111 15.94 -17.61 -0.85
CA PRO A 111 14.90 -16.65 -0.50
C PRO A 111 15.20 -16.01 0.86
N ASP A 112 14.72 -14.78 1.06
CA ASP A 112 14.82 -14.11 2.34
C ASP A 112 14.03 -14.85 3.43
N ALA A 113 14.52 -14.78 4.67
CA ALA A 113 13.77 -15.23 5.84
C ALA A 113 13.02 -14.07 6.49
N TYR A 114 11.81 -14.35 6.97
CA TYR A 114 10.93 -13.36 7.59
C TYR A 114 10.56 -13.80 9.01
N THR A 115 10.58 -12.87 9.96
CA THR A 115 10.08 -13.05 11.32
C THR A 115 9.27 -11.84 11.78
N TRP A 116 8.31 -12.04 12.68
CA TRP A 116 7.53 -10.97 13.29
C TRP A 116 6.92 -11.39 14.62
N ASP A 117 6.56 -10.41 15.45
CA ASP A 117 5.83 -10.64 16.70
C ASP A 117 4.41 -11.18 16.43
N SER A 118 4.02 -12.23 17.17
CA SER A 118 2.68 -12.80 17.07
C SER A 118 1.59 -11.80 17.41
N PRO A 119 0.40 -11.90 16.79
CA PRO A 119 -0.75 -11.13 17.21
C PRO A 119 -1.10 -11.39 18.69
N PRO A 120 -1.54 -10.37 19.46
CA PRO A 120 -2.10 -10.60 20.79
C PRO A 120 -3.40 -11.44 20.68
N PRO A 121 -3.85 -12.12 21.74
CA PRO A 121 -5.13 -12.83 21.74
C PRO A 121 -6.29 -11.93 21.27
N ALA A 122 -7.31 -12.52 20.64
CA ALA A 122 -8.53 -11.80 20.31
C ALA A 122 -9.19 -11.32 21.62
N GLY A 123 -9.46 -10.02 21.70
CA GLY A 123 -10.15 -9.39 22.85
C GLY A 123 -11.66 -9.51 22.77
#